data_AF-A0A9D5H2F8-F1
#
_entry.id   AF-A0A9D5H2F8-F1
#
_cell.length_a   1.000
_cell.length_b   1.000
_cell.length_c   1.000
_cell.angle_alpha   90.00
_cell.angle_beta   90.00
_cell.angle_gamma   90.00
#
_symmetry.space_group_name_H-M   'P 1'
#
loop_
_entity.id
_entity.type
_entity.pdbx_description
1 polymer ?
#
loop_
_entity_poly.entity_id
_entity_poly.type
_entity_poly.pdbx_seq_one_letter_code
_entity_poly.pdbx_strand_id
1 'polypeptide(L)'
;MEEREKGQRGRLVVVVEVFEAAPEVAVVEFCKISGDTLKFAKLCEDDVRLRLKDIMWTWKGDDYHANLTSDDCIFARVGDE
;
A
#
# COMPACT_ATOMS: atom_id res chain seq x y z
N MET A 1 -26.49 5.95 -7.56
CA MET A 1 -25.60 4.85 -7.15
C MET A 1 -24.58 4.71 -8.26
N GLU A 2 -23.40 5.32 -8.10
CA GLU A 2 -22.34 5.23 -9.11
C GLU A 2 -21.61 3.89 -8.95
N GLU A 3 -22.10 2.91 -9.70
CA GLU A 3 -21.36 1.71 -10.03
C GLU A 3 -20.21 2.16 -10.95
N ARG A 4 -19.06 2.52 -10.36
CA ARG A 4 -17.86 2.81 -11.15
C ARG A 4 -17.50 1.53 -11.89
N GLU A 5 -17.78 1.54 -13.18
CA GLU A 5 -17.43 0.56 -14.18
C GLU A 5 -15.91 0.32 -14.16
N LYS A 6 -15.43 -0.46 -13.19
CA LYS A 6 -14.07 -1.00 -13.15
C LYS A 6 -13.99 -2.09 -14.21
N GLY A 7 -13.94 -1.65 -15.47
CA GLY A 7 -13.68 -2.48 -16.63
C GLY A 7 -12.53 -3.44 -16.33
N GLN A 8 -12.79 -4.73 -16.60
CA GLN A 8 -11.89 -5.88 -16.52
C GLN A 8 -10.52 -5.61 -15.84
N ARG A 9 -10.49 -5.87 -14.53
CA ARG A 9 -9.35 -5.62 -13.65
C ARG A 9 -8.16 -6.50 -14.04
N GLY A 10 -7.26 -5.93 -14.84
CA GLY A 10 -5.97 -6.52 -15.24
C GLY A 10 -5.08 -6.91 -14.05
N ARG A 11 -3.89 -7.42 -14.36
CA ARG A 11 -2.89 -7.82 -13.35
C ARG A 11 -2.64 -6.66 -12.39
N LEU A 12 -2.69 -6.93 -11.07
CA LEU A 12 -2.32 -5.96 -10.06
C LEU A 12 -0.83 -5.62 -10.22
N VAL A 13 -0.51 -4.34 -10.38
CA VAL A 13 0.85 -3.84 -10.45
C VAL A 13 1.05 -2.87 -9.30
N VAL A 14 2.04 -3.17 -8.48
CA VAL A 14 2.44 -2.37 -7.32
C VAL A 14 3.90 -2.01 -7.50
N VAL A 15 4.22 -0.75 -7.22
CA VAL A 15 5.59 -0.27 -7.08
C VAL A 15 5.89 -0.18 -5.59
N VAL A 16 7.10 -0.58 -5.21
CA VAL A 16 7.57 -0.52 -3.84
C VAL A 16 8.84 0.30 -3.83
N GLU A 17 8.84 1.38 -3.07
CA GLU A 17 9.99 2.26 -2.89
C GLU A 17 10.39 2.26 -1.42
N VAL A 18 11.70 2.22 -1.15
CA VAL A 18 12.25 2.16 0.20
C VAL A 18 13.13 3.38 0.41
N PHE A 19 12.85 4.12 1.48
CA PHE A 19 13.53 5.35 1.85
C PHE A 19 14.15 5.16 3.24
N GLU A 20 15.45 5.43 3.38
CA GLU A 20 16.10 5.46 4.69
C GLU A 20 15.71 6.77 5.40
N ALA A 21 14.99 6.66 6.53
CA ALA A 21 14.54 7.81 7.29
C ALA A 21 15.50 8.17 8.43
N ALA A 22 16.16 7.16 9.01
CA ALA A 22 17.17 7.29 10.05
C ALA A 22 18.06 6.03 10.09
N PRO A 23 19.17 6.00 10.85
CA PRO A 23 19.92 4.77 11.10
C PRO A 23 18.98 3.69 11.65
N GLU A 24 19.02 2.51 11.04
CA GLU A 24 18.16 1.35 11.38
C GLU A 24 16.64 1.54 11.13
N VAL A 25 16.21 2.69 10.59
CA VAL A 25 14.80 3.00 10.29
C VAL A 25 14.60 3.34 8.81
N ALA A 26 13.72 2.58 8.15
CA ALA A 26 13.29 2.82 6.78
C ALA A 26 11.77 3.06 6.68
N VAL A 27 11.38 3.80 5.66
CA VAL A 27 9.99 4.00 5.23
C VAL A 27 9.83 3.30 3.90
N VAL A 28 8.83 2.42 3.80
CA VAL A 28 8.48 1.69 2.60
C VAL A 28 7.17 2.22 2.06
N GLU A 29 7.18 2.74 0.85
CA GLU A 29 6.02 3.19 0.12
C GLU A 29 5.57 2.09 -0.86
N PHE A 30 4.30 1.73 -0.82
CA PHE A 30 3.67 0.77 -1.72
C PHE A 30 2.63 1.50 -2.54
N CYS A 31 2.83 1.67 -3.84
CA CYS A 31 1.92 2.39 -4.72
C CYS A 31 1.27 1.46 -5.74
N LYS A 32 -0.07 1.47 -5.82
CA LYS A 32 -0.82 0.75 -6.85
C LYS A 32 -0.77 1.52 -8.17
N ILE A 33 -0.06 0.98 -9.14
CA ILE A 33 0.06 1.55 -10.49
C ILE A 33 -1.08 1.10 -11.41
N SER A 34 -1.52 -0.14 -11.26
CA SER A 34 -2.59 -0.70 -12.09
C SER A 34 -3.30 -1.86 -11.40
N GLY A 35 -4.50 -2.18 -11.87
CA GLY A 35 -5.32 -3.24 -11.32
C GLY A 35 -6.22 -2.75 -10.17
N ASP A 36 -6.69 -3.70 -9.38
CA ASP A 36 -7.77 -3.41 -8.45
C ASP A 36 -7.33 -2.96 -7.06
N THR A 37 -7.96 -1.91 -6.56
CA THR A 37 -7.81 -1.42 -5.19
C THR A 37 -8.12 -2.49 -4.12
N LEU A 38 -9.14 -3.35 -4.29
CA LEU A 38 -9.43 -4.37 -3.27
C LEU A 38 -8.37 -5.49 -3.28
N LYS A 39 -7.83 -5.83 -4.45
CA LYS A 39 -6.69 -6.76 -4.54
C LYS A 39 -5.43 -6.16 -3.92
N PHE A 40 -5.21 -4.86 -4.13
CA PHE A 40 -4.11 -4.12 -3.52
C PHE A 40 -4.23 -4.09 -1.99
N ALA A 41 -5.38 -3.68 -1.46
CA ALA A 41 -5.64 -3.65 -0.02
C ALA A 41 -5.42 -5.03 0.62
N LYS A 42 -5.95 -6.10 0.00
CA LYS A 42 -5.72 -7.48 0.48
C LYS A 42 -4.24 -7.87 0.48
N LEU A 43 -3.51 -7.62 -0.61
CA LEU A 43 -2.07 -7.88 -0.66
C LEU A 43 -1.34 -7.14 0.47
N CYS A 44 -1.70 -5.89 0.69
CA CYS A 44 -1.06 -5.05 1.69
C CYS A 44 -1.41 -5.47 3.12
N GLU A 45 -2.62 -5.95 3.40
CA GLU A 45 -3.04 -6.41 4.74
C GLU A 45 -2.69 -7.88 5.06
N ASP A 46 -2.95 -8.81 4.14
CA ASP A 46 -2.74 -10.25 4.36
C ASP A 46 -1.28 -10.66 4.16
N ASP A 47 -0.59 -10.11 3.16
CA ASP A 47 0.78 -10.50 2.85
C ASP A 47 1.78 -9.51 3.45
N VAL A 48 1.75 -8.24 3.02
CA VAL A 48 2.79 -7.26 3.38
C VAL A 48 2.78 -6.96 4.88
N ARG A 49 1.63 -6.53 5.41
CA ARG A 49 1.50 -6.21 6.83
C ARG A 49 1.85 -7.41 7.68
N LEU A 50 1.33 -8.61 7.37
CA LEU A 50 1.62 -9.86 8.10
C LEU A 50 3.12 -10.20 8.11
N ARG A 51 3.79 -10.10 6.96
CA ARG A 51 5.21 -10.43 6.83
C ARG A 51 6.14 -9.41 7.46
N LEU A 52 5.68 -8.16 7.58
CA LEU A 52 6.41 -7.08 8.21
C LEU A 52 6.00 -6.85 9.67
N LYS A 53 5.06 -7.63 10.25
CA LYS A 53 4.55 -7.43 11.62
C LYS A 53 5.64 -7.32 12.67
N ASP A 54 6.71 -8.09 12.54
CA ASP A 54 7.79 -8.14 13.53
C ASP A 54 8.73 -6.91 13.48
N ILE A 55 8.71 -6.14 12.39
CA ILE A 55 9.63 -5.00 12.18
C ILE A 55 8.90 -3.69 11.84
N MET A 56 7.59 -3.72 11.69
CA MET A 56 6.77 -2.59 11.24
C MET A 56 6.12 -1.89 12.43
N TRP A 57 6.40 -0.60 12.54
CA TRP A 57 5.94 0.24 13.64
C TRP A 57 4.65 1.00 13.32
N THR A 58 4.57 1.54 12.09
CA THR A 58 3.39 2.29 11.66
C THR A 58 3.00 1.91 10.24
N TRP A 59 1.69 1.90 10.02
CA TRP A 59 1.06 1.63 8.74
C TRP A 59 0.04 2.73 8.49
N LYS A 60 0.22 3.51 7.41
CA LYS A 60 -0.71 4.57 7.02
C LYS A 60 -1.20 4.33 5.60
N GLY A 61 -2.49 4.00 5.49
CA GLY A 61 -3.20 3.80 4.22
C GLY A 61 -4.71 3.64 4.34
N ASP A 62 -5.33 3.99 5.47
CA ASP A 62 -6.77 3.71 5.73
C ASP A 62 -7.75 4.62 4.97
N ASP A 63 -7.27 5.67 4.30
CA ASP A 63 -8.13 6.63 3.58
C ASP A 63 -8.25 6.24 2.09
N TYR A 64 -8.79 5.05 1.81
CA TYR A 64 -9.15 4.64 0.45
C TYR A 64 -10.43 5.36 -0.01
N HIS A 65 -10.42 6.70 0.00
CA HIS A 65 -11.51 7.49 -0.54
C HIS A 65 -11.56 7.26 -2.05
N ALA A 66 -12.68 6.70 -2.52
CA ALA A 66 -12.89 6.20 -3.87
C ALA A 66 -13.00 7.31 -4.95
N ASN A 67 -12.11 8.30 -4.96
CA ASN A 67 -11.95 9.26 -6.03
C ASN A 67 -10.59 9.03 -6.68
N LEU A 68 -10.62 8.46 -7.88
CA LEU A 68 -9.49 8.18 -8.76
C LEU A 68 -8.68 9.45 -9.09
N THR A 69 -7.86 9.93 -8.16
CA THR A 69 -6.74 10.86 -8.39
C THR A 69 -5.85 10.85 -7.13
N SER A 70 -4.69 10.20 -7.20
CA SER A 70 -3.51 10.38 -6.33
C SER A 70 -3.34 9.65 -4.97
N ASP A 71 -4.31 8.90 -4.44
CA ASP A 71 -4.21 8.26 -3.09
C ASP A 71 -4.22 6.72 -3.11
N ASP A 72 -3.39 6.10 -3.97
CA ASP A 72 -3.25 4.65 -4.08
C ASP A 72 -1.91 4.14 -3.51
N CYS A 73 -1.31 4.90 -2.59
CA CYS A 73 -0.04 4.59 -1.94
C CYS A 73 -0.20 4.37 -0.44
N ILE A 74 0.49 3.37 0.10
CA ILE A 74 0.52 3.02 1.52
C ILE A 74 1.96 3.18 2.02
N PHE A 75 2.12 3.78 3.18
CA PHE A 75 3.42 3.95 3.81
C PHE A 75 3.52 3.04 5.03
N ALA A 76 4.61 2.29 5.10
CA ALA A 76 4.98 1.47 6.24
C ALA A 76 6.32 1.96 6.78
N ARG A 77 6.41 2.22 8.08
CA ARG A 77 7.70 2.47 8.75
C ARG A 77 8.21 1.17 9.34
N VAL A 78 9.43 0.79 8.99
CA VAL A 78 10.11 -0.42 9.45
C VAL A 78 11.43 -0.07 10.11
N GLY A 79 11.82 -0.79 11.16
CA GLY A 79 13.07 -0.56 11.90
C GLY A 79 12.88 -0.28 13.38
N ASP A 80 13.84 -0.65 14.22
CA ASP A 80 13.83 -0.44 15.68
C ASP A 80 14.02 1.05 16.02
N GLU A 81 13.43 1.50 17.12
CA GLU A 81 13.65 2.85 17.69
C GLU A 81 14.87 2.89 18.61
#